data_AF-A0A7W0PQQ3-F1
#
_entry.id   AF-A0A7W0PQQ3-F1
#
_cell.length_a   1.000
_cell.length_b   1.000
_cell.length_c   1.000
_cell.angle_alpha   90.00
_cell.angle_beta   90.00
_cell.angle_gamma   90.00
#
_symmetry.space_group_name_H-M   'P 1'
#
loop_
_entity.id
_entity.type
_entity.pdbx_description
1 polymer ?
#
loop_
_entity_poly.entity_id
_entity_poly.type
_entity_poly.pdbx_seq_one_letter_code
_entity_poly.pdbx_strand_id
1 'polypeptide(L)'
;DMVCCFEVLEHLHEPDRALKELARVAKNHMVLSVPHEPFFCLANAARGKNLDIRPRGSDPDHRNFWSRDKFAEFAGMELDVTLLTGSLPWTILAGTPRR
;
A
#
# COMPACT_ATOMS: atom_id res chain seq x y z
N ASP A 1 11.60 14.58 10.80
CA ASP A 1 11.98 13.57 9.79
C ASP A 1 10.73 12.79 9.38
N MET A 2 10.75 12.26 8.17
CA MET A 2 9.62 11.56 7.57
C MET A 2 10.16 10.43 6.72
N VAL A 3 9.55 9.27 6.82
CA VAL A 3 9.82 8.11 5.96
C VAL A 3 8.65 7.96 5.00
N CYS A 4 8.96 7.83 3.72
CA CYS A 4 7.97 7.64 2.67
C CYS A 4 8.18 6.28 2.00
N CYS A 5 7.10 5.57 1.71
CA CYS A 5 7.14 4.30 0.98
C CYS A 5 5.95 4.25 0.01
N PHE A 6 6.22 4.40 -1.28
CA PHE A 6 5.19 4.55 -2.31
C PHE A 6 5.30 3.44 -3.31
N GLU A 7 4.21 2.67 -3.45
CA GLU A 7 4.11 1.58 -4.44
C GLU A 7 5.25 0.57 -4.35
N VAL A 8 5.54 0.13 -3.12
CA VAL A 8 6.60 -0.87 -2.85
C VAL A 8 6.00 -2.10 -2.20
N LEU A 9 5.16 -1.92 -1.19
CA LEU A 9 4.72 -3.00 -0.30
C LEU A 9 4.01 -4.11 -1.09
N GLU A 10 3.27 -3.77 -2.15
CA GLU A 10 2.51 -4.69 -2.99
C GLU A 10 3.40 -5.73 -3.66
N HIS A 11 4.67 -5.39 -3.88
CA HIS A 11 5.64 -6.24 -4.57
C HIS A 11 6.43 -7.16 -3.62
N LEU A 12 6.35 -6.92 -2.31
CA LEU A 12 7.20 -7.61 -1.33
C LEU A 12 6.66 -8.98 -0.95
N HIS A 13 7.57 -9.94 -0.75
CA HIS A 13 7.23 -11.25 -0.19
C HIS A 13 6.91 -11.19 1.30
N GLU A 14 7.60 -10.30 2.04
CA GLU A 14 7.48 -10.14 3.49
C GLU A 14 7.15 -8.67 3.82
N PRO A 15 5.94 -8.18 3.46
CA PRO A 15 5.58 -6.77 3.63
C PRO A 15 5.59 -6.35 5.11
N ASP A 16 5.28 -7.27 6.03
CA ASP A 16 5.29 -7.05 7.48
C ASP A 16 6.69 -6.72 8.01
N ARG A 17 7.72 -7.43 7.53
CA ARG A 17 9.12 -7.13 7.88
C ARG A 17 9.54 -5.77 7.35
N ALA A 18 9.13 -5.43 6.14
CA ALA A 18 9.40 -4.10 5.58
C ALA A 18 8.69 -3.00 6.38
N LEU A 19 7.43 -3.21 6.78
CA LEU A 19 6.69 -2.26 7.61
C LEU A 19 7.39 -2.01 8.96
N LYS A 20 7.86 -3.07 9.62
CA LYS A 20 8.66 -2.98 10.85
C LYS A 20 9.94 -2.19 10.66
N GLU A 21 10.68 -2.44 9.58
CA GLU A 21 11.90 -1.70 9.30
C GLU A 21 11.63 -0.23 8.99
N LEU A 22 10.55 0.08 8.25
CA LEU A 22 10.12 1.45 7.99
C LEU A 22 9.76 2.17 9.30
N ALA A 23 9.04 1.52 10.21
CA ALA A 23 8.71 2.06 11.53
C ALA A 23 9.96 2.24 12.41
N ARG A 24 10.90 1.29 12.39
CA ARG A 24 12.16 1.36 13.14
C ARG A 24 13.02 2.56 12.76
N VAL A 25 13.05 2.93 11.47
CA VAL A 25 13.88 4.04 10.98
C VAL A 25 13.15 5.39 10.97
N ALA A 26 11.81 5.39 11.03
CA ALA A 26 11.02 6.61 11.17
C ALA A 26 11.06 7.12 12.62
N LYS A 27 11.42 8.39 12.85
CA LYS A 27 11.38 8.96 14.21
C LYS A 27 10.08 9.71 14.49
N ASN A 28 9.52 10.38 13.48
CA ASN A 28 8.36 11.27 13.65
C ASN A 28 7.17 10.91 12.76
N HIS A 29 7.35 10.75 11.45
CA HIS A 29 6.22 10.57 10.53
C HIS A 29 6.49 9.51 9.47
N MET A 30 5.41 8.85 9.03
CA MET A 30 5.40 7.92 7.92
C MET A 30 4.29 8.27 6.94
N VAL A 31 4.58 8.17 5.64
CA VAL A 31 3.58 8.27 4.57
C VAL A 31 3.73 7.05 3.67
N LEU A 32 2.66 6.27 3.54
CA LEU A 32 2.66 5.04 2.75
C LEU A 32 1.61 5.12 1.66
N SER A 33 1.89 4.57 0.48
CA SER A 33 0.87 4.38 -0.55
C SER A 33 0.97 3.01 -1.21
N VAL A 34 -0.20 2.46 -1.54
CA VAL A 34 -0.37 1.24 -2.33
C VAL A 34 -1.53 1.43 -3.30
N PRO A 35 -1.57 0.68 -4.41
CA PRO A 35 -2.74 0.57 -5.25
C PRO A 35 -3.96 0.17 -4.41
N HIS A 36 -5.06 0.90 -4.57
CA HIS A 36 -6.36 0.42 -4.13
C HIS A 36 -6.83 -0.64 -5.13
N GLU A 37 -6.40 -1.88 -4.89
CA GLU A 37 -6.30 -2.85 -5.98
C GLU A 37 -7.58 -3.13 -6.77
N PRO A 38 -8.77 -3.17 -6.13
CA PRO A 38 -10.02 -3.28 -6.88
C PRO A 38 -10.16 -2.24 -8.01
N PHE A 39 -9.79 -0.98 -7.76
CA PHE A 39 -9.88 0.08 -8.77
C PHE A 39 -8.69 0.11 -9.72
N PHE A 40 -7.48 -0.22 -9.25
CA PHE A 40 -6.29 -0.29 -10.11
C PHE A 40 -6.44 -1.41 -11.14
N CYS A 41 -6.80 -2.62 -10.70
CA CYS A 41 -7.10 -3.75 -11.58
C CYS A 41 -8.21 -3.39 -12.58
N LEU A 42 -9.32 -2.83 -12.12
CA LEU A 42 -10.43 -2.44 -13.00
C LEU A 42 -10.01 -1.39 -14.05
N ALA A 43 -9.26 -0.37 -13.64
CA ALA A 43 -8.82 0.70 -14.55
C ALA A 43 -7.86 0.16 -15.63
N ASN A 44 -6.97 -0.76 -15.27
CA ASN A 44 -6.08 -1.42 -16.23
C ASN A 44 -6.84 -2.38 -17.15
N ALA A 45 -7.74 -3.19 -16.61
CA ALA A 45 -8.57 -4.09 -17.41
C ALA A 45 -9.46 -3.33 -18.39
N ALA A 46 -10.07 -2.21 -17.98
CA ALA A 46 -10.87 -1.33 -18.84
C ALA A 46 -10.06 -0.75 -20.01
N ARG A 47 -8.74 -0.61 -19.84
CA ARG A 47 -7.79 -0.19 -20.89
C ARG A 47 -7.22 -1.36 -21.70
N GLY A 48 -7.66 -2.60 -21.45
CA GLY A 48 -7.17 -3.80 -22.12
C GLY A 48 -5.81 -4.29 -21.64
N LYS A 49 -5.31 -3.80 -20.49
CA LYS A 49 -4.03 -4.25 -19.92
C LYS A 49 -4.20 -5.48 -19.02
N ASN A 50 -3.22 -6.38 -19.07
CA ASN A 50 -3.03 -7.49 -18.14
C ASN A 50 -4.30 -8.34 -17.90
N LEU A 51 -5.07 -8.60 -18.96
CA LEU A 51 -6.34 -9.33 -18.87
C LEU A 51 -6.16 -10.83 -18.61
N ASP A 52 -4.97 -11.36 -18.88
CA ASP A 52 -4.51 -12.72 -18.63
C ASP A 52 -4.01 -12.91 -17.19
N ILE A 53 -3.61 -11.83 -16.51
CA ILE A 53 -3.19 -11.83 -15.11
C ILE A 53 -4.41 -12.01 -14.20
N ARG A 54 -4.24 -12.69 -13.06
CA ARG A 54 -5.29 -12.82 -12.02
C ARG A 54 -4.81 -12.13 -10.74
N PRO A 55 -5.57 -11.17 -10.19
CA PRO A 55 -6.82 -10.60 -10.73
C PRO A 55 -6.61 -9.85 -12.05
N ARG A 56 -7.65 -9.83 -12.90
CA ARG A 56 -7.56 -9.22 -14.25
C ARG A 56 -7.25 -7.74 -14.15
N GLY A 57 -6.26 -7.29 -14.90
CA GLY A 57 -5.77 -5.91 -14.89
C GLY A 57 -4.76 -5.61 -13.77
N SER A 58 -4.44 -6.58 -12.90
CA SER A 58 -3.36 -6.40 -11.95
C SER A 58 -1.99 -6.37 -12.64
N ASP A 59 -0.98 -5.87 -11.93
CA ASP A 59 0.40 -5.98 -12.36
C ASP A 59 0.93 -7.40 -12.04
N PRO A 60 1.71 -8.04 -12.93
CA PRO A 60 2.29 -9.36 -12.67
C PRO A 60 3.16 -9.43 -11.40
N ASP A 61 3.76 -8.31 -11.01
CA ASP A 61 4.64 -8.24 -9.84
C ASP A 61 3.88 -7.88 -8.54
N HIS A 62 2.56 -7.66 -8.59
CA HIS A 62 1.75 -7.50 -7.38
C HIS A 62 1.56 -8.85 -6.68
N ARG A 63 2.02 -8.92 -5.44
CA ARG A 63 1.91 -10.09 -4.55
C ARG A 63 0.87 -9.87 -3.47
N ASN A 64 0.76 -8.64 -2.98
CA ASN A 64 -0.17 -8.25 -1.94
C ASN A 64 -1.24 -7.31 -2.51
N PHE A 65 -2.49 -7.58 -2.18
CA PHE A 65 -3.65 -6.88 -2.72
C PHE A 65 -4.42 -6.23 -1.58
N TRP A 66 -4.60 -4.90 -1.63
CA TRP A 66 -5.26 -4.18 -0.55
C TRP A 66 -6.51 -3.41 -1.00
N SER A 67 -7.56 -3.55 -0.19
CA SER A 67 -8.54 -2.48 -0.03
C SER A 67 -7.99 -1.40 0.91
N ARG A 68 -8.60 -0.21 0.90
CA ARG A 68 -8.23 0.89 1.81
C ARG A 68 -8.21 0.44 3.28
N ASP A 69 -9.26 -0.26 3.70
CA ASP A 69 -9.42 -0.70 5.09
C ASP A 69 -8.39 -1.76 5.47
N LYS A 70 -8.12 -2.70 4.57
CA LYS A 70 -7.11 -3.76 4.81
C LYS A 70 -5.70 -3.20 4.84
N PHE A 71 -5.41 -2.17 4.04
CA PHE A 71 -4.13 -1.49 4.12
C PHE A 71 -3.99 -0.68 5.42
N ALA A 72 -5.05 -0.02 5.87
CA ALA A 72 -5.06 0.70 7.14
C ALA A 72 -4.90 -0.24 8.34
N GLU A 73 -5.56 -1.40 8.33
CA GLU A 73 -5.41 -2.46 9.33
C GLU A 73 -3.95 -2.96 9.38
N PHE A 74 -3.37 -3.26 8.21
CA PHE A 74 -1.97 -3.70 8.08
C PHE A 74 -0.99 -2.64 8.60
N ALA A 75 -1.11 -1.39 8.14
CA ALA A 75 -0.24 -0.31 8.59
C ALA A 75 -0.42 -0.02 10.09
N GLY A 76 -1.65 -0.18 10.61
CA GLY A 76 -1.97 -0.03 12.03
C GLY A 76 -1.23 -0.98 12.97
N MET A 77 -0.57 -2.02 12.44
CA MET A 77 0.31 -2.88 13.24
C MET A 77 1.51 -2.11 13.80
N GLU A 78 2.08 -1.19 13.03
CA GLU A 78 3.32 -0.47 13.37
C GLU A 78 3.13 1.06 13.37
N LEU A 79 1.97 1.58 12.94
CA LEU A 79 1.67 3.02 12.88
C LEU A 79 0.41 3.36 13.66
N ASP A 80 0.42 4.50 14.34
CA ASP A 80 -0.80 5.23 14.69
C ASP A 80 -1.24 6.05 13.48
N VAL A 81 -2.19 5.51 12.73
CA VAL A 81 -2.71 6.10 11.50
C VAL A 81 -3.55 7.34 11.82
N THR A 82 -3.12 8.51 11.35
CA THR A 82 -3.82 9.79 11.57
C THR A 82 -4.56 10.28 10.35
N LEU A 83 -4.21 9.78 9.15
CA LEU A 83 -4.86 10.11 7.89
C LEU A 83 -4.95 8.86 7.00
N LEU A 84 -6.15 8.60 6.48
CA LEU A 84 -6.39 7.63 5.42
C LEU A 84 -7.12 8.34 4.27
N THR A 85 -6.39 8.64 3.20
CA THR A 85 -6.88 9.38 2.02
C THR A 85 -6.51 8.64 0.73
N GLY A 86 -6.69 9.23 -0.44
CA GLY A 86 -6.32 8.60 -1.70
C GLY A 86 -6.41 9.55 -2.88
N SER A 87 -5.76 9.14 -3.97
CA SER A 87 -5.87 9.74 -5.30
C SER A 87 -6.13 8.56 -6.23
N LEU A 88 -7.34 8.42 -6.78
CA LEU A 88 -7.75 7.20 -7.48
C LEU A 88 -6.76 6.85 -8.61
N PRO A 89 -6.26 5.59 -8.71
CA PRO A 89 -6.60 4.38 -7.94
C PRO A 89 -5.76 4.08 -6.70
N TRP A 90 -5.06 5.03 -6.09
CA TRP A 90 -4.17 4.80 -4.94
C TRP A 90 -4.81 5.07 -3.58
N THR A 91 -4.42 4.24 -2.61
CA THR A 91 -4.60 4.51 -1.18
C THR A 91 -3.36 5.20 -0.66
N ILE A 92 -3.54 6.27 0.10
CA ILE A 92 -2.45 6.98 0.78
C ILE A 92 -2.81 7.05 2.25
N LEU A 93 -1.86 6.72 3.12
CA LEU A 93 -2.02 6.93 4.55
C LEU A 93 -0.83 7.69 5.11
N ALA A 94 -1.07 8.39 6.21
CA ALA A 94 -0.04 9.01 7.02
C ALA A 94 -0.30 8.74 8.49
N GLY A 95 0.78 8.72 9.27
CA GLY A 95 0.72 8.46 10.69
C GLY A 95 2.08 8.65 11.36
N THR A 96 2.14 8.24 12.62
CA THR A 96 3.38 8.20 13.40
C THR A 96 3.71 6.75 13.76
N PRO A 97 4.99 6.34 13.78
CA PRO A 97 5.35 4.98 14.18
C PRO A 97 4.97 4.71 15.64
N ARG A 98 4.44 3.52 15.91
CA ARG A 98 4.21 2.99 17.27
C ARG A 98 5.56 2.66 17.90
N ARG A 99 5.70 2.94 19.19
CA ARG A 99 6.92 2.66 19.96
C ARG A 99 6.68 1.55 20.96
#